data_AF-A0A251WIA8-F1
#
_entry.id   AF-A0A251WIA8-F1
#
_cell.length_a   1.000
_cell.length_b   1.000
_cell.length_c   1.000
_cell.angle_alpha   90.00
_cell.angle_beta   90.00
_cell.angle_gamma   90.00
#
_symmetry.space_group_name_H-M   'P 1'
#
loop_
_entity.id
_entity.type
_entity.pdbx_description
1 polymer ?
#
loop_
_entity_poly.entity_id
_entity_poly.type
_entity_poly.pdbx_seq_one_letter_code
_entity_poly.pdbx_strand_id
1 'polypeptide(L)'
;MTDLSSLSKTASPTTPIDSSAIDLSGLSSLELAQALADRLAIRERDWHRLKGNRAARAQEQAAVALVYLLKQQSEEALPRLQQAVGWLDKSISAPPCPSHGDRKVQASPTSEV
;
A
#
# COMPACT_ATOMS: atom_id res chain seq x y z
N MET A 1 -24.96 61.73 -31.78
CA MET A 1 -25.61 61.44 -30.49
C MET A 1 -25.03 60.14 -29.98
N THR A 2 -24.53 60.21 -28.75
CA THR A 2 -23.89 59.19 -27.91
C THR A 2 -24.48 57.78 -27.98
N ASP A 3 -23.61 56.76 -27.92
CA ASP A 3 -23.58 55.76 -26.83
C ASP A 3 -22.26 54.97 -26.95
N LEU A 4 -21.28 55.16 -26.05
CA LEU A 4 -21.15 54.57 -24.71
C LEU A 4 -20.90 53.05 -24.76
N SER A 5 -19.61 52.72 -24.71
CA SER A 5 -18.99 51.64 -23.93
C SER A 5 -19.89 50.48 -23.48
N SER A 6 -19.57 49.26 -23.93
CA SER A 6 -19.86 48.06 -23.12
C SER A 6 -18.83 46.95 -23.32
N LEU A 7 -17.90 46.92 -22.38
CA LEU A 7 -17.32 45.73 -21.73
C LEU A 7 -16.57 44.72 -22.61
N SER A 8 -15.32 45.05 -22.91
CA SER A 8 -14.26 44.05 -23.04
C SER A 8 -14.08 43.33 -21.69
N LYS A 9 -14.70 42.16 -21.58
CA LYS A 9 -14.45 41.21 -20.49
C LYS A 9 -13.07 40.59 -20.69
N THR A 10 -12.05 41.20 -20.11
CA THR A 10 -10.74 40.57 -19.92
C THR A 10 -10.91 39.44 -18.92
N ALA A 11 -11.11 38.21 -19.41
CA ALA A 11 -10.85 37.03 -18.61
C ALA A 11 -9.32 36.88 -18.50
N SER A 12 -8.81 37.11 -17.30
CA SER A 12 -7.41 36.84 -16.94
C SER A 12 -7.02 35.41 -17.31
N PRO A 13 -5.76 35.14 -17.70
CA PRO A 13 -5.27 33.77 -17.79
C PRO A 13 -5.21 33.19 -16.38
N THR A 14 -6.22 32.42 -16.00
CA THR A 14 -6.10 31.47 -14.90
C THR A 14 -5.12 30.39 -15.37
N THR A 15 -3.88 30.48 -14.91
CA THR A 15 -2.92 29.39 -14.98
C THR A 15 -3.56 28.16 -14.32
N PRO A 16 -3.73 27.03 -15.02
CA PRO A 16 -4.03 25.79 -14.34
C PRO A 16 -2.79 25.45 -13.51
N ILE A 17 -3.01 25.15 -12.23
CA ILE A 17 -2.03 24.50 -11.37
C ILE A 17 -1.84 23.11 -11.99
N ASP A 18 -0.92 22.99 -12.94
CA ASP A 18 -0.59 21.69 -13.49
C ASP A 18 0.14 20.93 -12.40
N SER A 19 -0.53 19.87 -11.95
CA SER A 19 -0.05 19.00 -10.90
C SER A 19 1.12 18.24 -11.48
N SER A 20 2.33 18.72 -11.23
CA SER A 20 3.60 18.24 -11.77
C SER A 20 3.53 16.77 -12.14
N ALA A 21 3.24 16.47 -13.41
CA ALA A 21 3.24 15.11 -13.91
C ALA A 21 4.67 14.62 -13.78
N ILE A 22 4.91 13.72 -12.81
CA ILE A 22 6.22 13.11 -12.64
C ILE A 22 6.49 12.35 -13.92
N ASP A 23 7.52 12.77 -14.65
CA ASP A 23 7.96 12.06 -15.85
C ASP A 23 8.56 10.72 -15.42
N LEU A 24 7.76 9.66 -15.52
CA LEU A 24 8.17 8.31 -15.19
C LEU A 24 9.16 7.74 -16.21
N SER A 25 9.28 8.33 -17.39
CA SER A 25 10.14 7.80 -18.46
C SER A 25 11.64 7.95 -18.16
N GLY A 26 12.01 8.90 -17.30
CA GLY A 26 13.39 9.09 -16.84
C GLY A 26 13.81 8.16 -15.70
N LEU A 27 12.89 7.44 -15.06
CA LEU A 27 13.19 6.55 -13.94
C LEU A 27 13.48 5.13 -14.44
N SER A 28 14.50 4.50 -13.84
CA SER A 28 14.77 3.10 -14.08
C SER A 28 13.66 2.21 -13.51
N SER A 29 13.49 1.01 -14.07
CA SER A 29 12.56 0.01 -13.53
C SER A 29 12.80 -0.29 -12.05
N LEU A 30 14.07 -0.25 -11.61
CA LEU A 30 14.45 -0.47 -10.22
C LEU A 30 13.95 0.66 -9.31
N GLU A 31 14.12 1.92 -9.72
CA GLU A 31 13.63 3.09 -8.97
C GLU A 31 12.10 3.08 -8.88
N LEU A 32 11.42 2.75 -9.98
CA LEU A 32 9.96 2.60 -9.99
C LEU A 32 9.49 1.50 -9.05
N ALA A 33 10.15 0.34 -9.04
CA ALA A 33 9.81 -0.76 -8.15
C ALA A 33 10.08 -0.42 -6.68
N GLN A 34 11.18 0.28 -6.38
CA GLN A 34 11.51 0.74 -5.03
C GLN A 34 10.49 1.77 -4.53
N ALA A 35 10.16 2.78 -5.34
CA ALA A 35 9.14 3.76 -5.01
C ALA A 35 7.77 3.11 -4.79
N LEU A 36 7.42 2.09 -5.60
CA LEU A 36 6.19 1.33 -5.43
C LEU A 36 6.19 0.53 -4.12
N ALA A 37 7.30 -0.15 -3.80
CA ALA A 37 7.44 -0.90 -2.55
C ALA A 37 7.31 0.03 -1.33
N ASP A 38 7.97 1.19 -1.36
CA ASP A 38 7.89 2.20 -0.28
C ASP A 38 6.49 2.77 -0.09
N ARG A 39 5.74 2.93 -1.19
CA ARG A 39 4.34 3.38 -1.17
C ARG A 39 3.39 2.33 -0.59
N LEU A 40 3.65 1.05 -0.85
CA LEU A 40 2.82 -0.07 -0.42
C LEU A 40 3.20 -0.62 0.96
N ALA A 41 4.36 -0.23 1.50
CA ALA A 41 4.83 -0.64 2.81
C ALA A 41 3.79 -0.32 3.91
N ILE A 42 3.36 -1.34 4.64
CA ILE A 42 2.44 -1.21 5.77
C ILE A 42 3.25 -0.76 6.98
N ARG A 43 3.19 0.54 7.26
CA ARG A 43 3.89 1.17 8.39
C ARG A 43 3.16 0.91 9.70
N GLU A 44 3.84 1.12 10.82
CA GLU A 44 3.29 0.95 12.18
C GLU A 44 1.94 1.63 12.38
N ARG A 45 1.80 2.88 11.90
CA ARG A 45 0.55 3.65 11.97
C ARG A 45 -0.63 2.96 11.27
N ASP A 46 -0.35 2.20 10.21
CA ASP A 46 -1.34 1.55 9.34
C ASP A 46 -1.48 0.06 9.67
N TRP A 47 -0.61 -0.48 10.53
CA TRP A 47 -0.52 -1.90 10.87
C TRP A 47 -1.85 -2.45 11.35
N HIS A 48 -2.47 -1.83 12.35
CA HIS A 48 -3.73 -2.33 12.91
C HIS A 48 -4.85 -2.40 11.87
N ARG A 49 -4.86 -1.47 10.91
CA ARG A 49 -5.85 -1.40 9.83
C ARG A 49 -5.57 -2.43 8.74
N LEU A 50 -4.30 -2.65 8.38
CA LEU A 50 -3.93 -3.38 7.16
C LEU A 50 -3.30 -4.75 7.41
N LYS A 51 -2.93 -5.12 8.64
CA LYS A 51 -2.25 -6.40 8.94
C LYS A 51 -3.02 -7.64 8.48
N GLY A 52 -4.35 -7.58 8.44
CA GLY A 52 -5.22 -8.66 7.96
C GLY A 52 -5.79 -8.42 6.56
N ASN A 53 -5.49 -7.28 5.93
CA ASN A 53 -5.95 -6.98 4.59
C ASN A 53 -5.12 -7.77 3.58
N ARG A 54 -5.70 -8.85 3.09
CA ARG A 54 -5.06 -9.81 2.18
C ARG A 54 -4.51 -9.16 0.92
N ALA A 55 -5.28 -8.26 0.30
CA ALA A 55 -4.86 -7.56 -0.90
C ALA A 55 -3.69 -6.63 -0.61
N ALA A 56 -3.76 -5.83 0.46
CA ALA A 56 -2.67 -4.92 0.82
C ALA A 56 -1.37 -5.68 1.15
N ARG A 57 -1.47 -6.79 1.90
CA ARG A 57 -0.32 -7.64 2.21
C ARG A 57 0.27 -8.30 0.97
N ALA A 58 -0.57 -8.78 0.05
CA ALA A 58 -0.09 -9.35 -1.20
C ALA A 58 0.61 -8.31 -2.09
N GLN A 59 0.05 -7.10 -2.20
CA GLN A 59 0.63 -6.00 -2.94
C GLN A 59 2.00 -5.59 -2.37
N GLU A 60 2.10 -5.44 -1.05
CA GLU A 60 3.36 -5.16 -0.36
C GLU A 60 4.43 -6.21 -0.69
N GLN A 61 4.11 -7.51 -0.52
CA GLN A 61 5.07 -8.58 -0.77
C GLN A 61 5.46 -8.69 -2.24
N ALA A 62 4.52 -8.52 -3.17
CA ALA A 62 4.80 -8.57 -4.61
C ALA A 62 5.69 -7.40 -5.07
N ALA A 63 5.45 -6.18 -4.56
CA ALA A 63 6.29 -5.03 -4.89
C ALA A 63 7.72 -5.21 -4.39
N VAL A 64 7.89 -5.72 -3.16
CA VAL A 64 9.23 -6.01 -2.64
C VAL A 64 9.90 -7.13 -3.43
N ALA A 65 9.18 -8.19 -3.81
CA ALA A 65 9.73 -9.25 -4.65
C ALA A 65 10.24 -8.73 -6.01
N LEU A 66 9.51 -7.79 -6.63
CA LEU A 66 9.92 -7.16 -7.89
C LEU A 66 11.25 -6.41 -7.75
N VAL A 67 11.48 -5.72 -6.63
CA VAL A 67 12.77 -5.07 -6.33
C VAL A 67 13.91 -6.09 -6.30
N TYR A 68 13.71 -7.23 -5.66
CA TYR A 68 14.73 -8.29 -5.60
C TYR A 68 15.00 -8.93 -6.97
N LEU A 69 13.95 -9.20 -7.77
CA LEU A 69 14.12 -9.72 -9.13
C LEU A 69 14.92 -8.76 -10.02
N LEU A 70 14.63 -7.46 -9.96
CA LEU A 70 15.34 -6.43 -10.72
C LEU A 70 16.80 -6.27 -10.27
N LYS A 71 17.13 -6.70 -9.04
CA LYS A 71 18.51 -6.80 -8.52
C LYS A 71 19.17 -8.16 -8.81
N GLN A 72 18.52 -9.06 -9.54
CA GLN A 72 18.98 -10.43 -9.81
C GLN A 72 19.11 -11.30 -8.54
N GLN A 73 18.32 -11.02 -7.51
CA GLN A 73 18.30 -11.73 -6.22
C GLN A 73 17.07 -12.64 -6.13
N SER A 74 17.05 -13.68 -6.97
CA SER A 74 15.90 -14.58 -7.13
C SER A 74 15.54 -15.35 -5.86
N GLU A 75 16.55 -15.70 -5.07
CA GLU A 75 16.48 -16.39 -3.79
C GLU A 75 15.71 -15.59 -2.73
N GLU A 76 15.84 -14.26 -2.76
CA GLU A 76 15.11 -13.34 -1.89
C GLU A 76 13.70 -13.02 -2.42
N ALA A 77 13.54 -13.02 -3.74
CA ALA A 77 12.27 -12.73 -4.39
C ALA A 77 11.24 -13.87 -4.22
N LEU A 78 11.67 -15.12 -4.36
CA LEU A 78 10.80 -16.29 -4.30
C LEU A 78 9.95 -16.37 -3.01
N PRO A 79 10.53 -16.29 -1.79
CA PRO A 79 9.74 -16.37 -0.56
C PRO A 79 8.71 -15.23 -0.45
N ARG A 80 8.99 -14.06 -1.02
CA ARG A 80 8.06 -12.91 -1.02
C ARG A 80 6.89 -13.12 -1.98
N LEU A 81 7.14 -13.69 -3.16
CA LEU A 81 6.08 -14.10 -4.07
C LEU A 81 5.19 -15.18 -3.43
N GLN A 82 5.79 -16.16 -2.75
CA GLN A 82 5.03 -17.17 -2.00
C GLN A 82 4.19 -16.56 -0.89
N GLN A 83 4.71 -15.57 -0.16
CA GLN A 83 3.91 -14.81 0.81
C GLN A 83 2.75 -14.08 0.14
N ALA A 84 2.98 -13.42 -1.00
CA ALA A 84 1.93 -12.72 -1.74
C ALA A 84 0.81 -13.68 -2.16
N VAL A 85 1.17 -14.84 -2.73
CA VAL A 85 0.23 -15.91 -3.07
C VAL A 85 -0.52 -16.39 -1.84
N GLY A 86 0.19 -16.65 -0.74
CA GLY A 86 -0.39 -17.15 0.50
C GLY A 86 -1.42 -16.21 1.14
N TRP A 87 -1.25 -14.90 0.95
CA TRP A 87 -2.25 -13.92 1.36
C TRP A 87 -3.52 -13.99 0.50
N LEU A 88 -3.36 -14.16 -0.82
CA LEU A 88 -4.46 -14.21 -1.79
C LEU A 88 -5.26 -15.52 -1.72
N ASP A 89 -4.57 -16.66 -1.63
CA ASP A 89 -5.18 -18.00 -1.55
C ASP A 89 -5.68 -18.37 -0.14
N LYS A 90 -5.38 -17.52 0.84
CA LYS A 90 -5.76 -17.63 2.25
C LYS A 90 -5.04 -18.73 3.05
N SER A 91 -3.95 -19.30 2.52
CA SER A 91 -3.08 -20.20 3.26
C SER A 91 -2.30 -19.50 4.38
N ILE A 92 -2.12 -18.18 4.29
CA ILE A 92 -1.51 -17.35 5.33
C ILE A 92 -2.57 -16.49 6.01
N SER A 93 -2.42 -16.32 7.32
CA SER A 93 -3.22 -15.43 8.16
C SER A 93 -2.32 -14.51 8.96
N ALA A 94 -2.86 -13.34 9.34
CA ALA A 94 -2.12 -12.38 10.15
C ALA A 94 -1.74 -13.01 11.50
N PRO A 95 -0.50 -12.79 11.99
CA PRO A 95 -0.14 -13.22 13.32
C PRO A 95 -1.06 -12.54 14.36
N PRO A 96 -1.38 -13.24 15.47
CA PRO A 96 -2.17 -12.65 16.55
C PRO A 96 -1.46 -11.40 17.12
N CYS A 97 -2.23 -10.45 17.64
CA CYS A 97 -1.65 -9.30 18.35
C CYS A 97 -0.82 -9.81 19.55
N PRO A 98 0.39 -9.28 19.78
CA PRO A 98 1.16 -9.62 20.97
C PRO A 98 0.42 -9.25 22.27
N SER A 99 -0.43 -8.23 22.24
CA SER A 99 -1.23 -7.77 23.39
C SER A 99 -2.53 -8.55 23.63
N HIS A 100 -2.81 -9.62 22.87
CA HIS A 100 -4.02 -10.45 22.98
C HIS A 100 -3.64 -11.94 22.86
N GLY A 101 -2.66 -12.38 23.66
CA GLY A 101 -2.19 -13.76 23.71
C GLY A 101 -2.59 -14.55 24.97
N ASP A 102 -3.14 -13.92 26.01
CA ASP A 102 -3.45 -14.60 27.28
C ASP A 102 -4.96 -14.65 27.56
N ARG A 103 -5.73 -15.34 26.72
CA ARG A 103 -7.02 -15.83 27.20
C ARG A 103 -6.74 -17.08 28.03
N LYS A 104 -6.42 -16.89 29.32
CA LYS A 104 -6.44 -17.96 30.32
C LYS A 104 -7.78 -18.70 30.19
N VAL A 105 -7.73 -19.93 29.70
CA VAL A 105 -8.85 -20.87 29.78
C VAL A 105 -9.09 -21.12 31.27
N GLN A 106 -10.03 -20.39 31.86
CA GLN A 106 -10.51 -20.74 33.19
C GLN A 106 -11.35 -22.01 33.04
N ALA A 107 -10.78 -23.14 33.47
CA ALA A 107 -11.54 -24.36 33.66
C ALA A 107 -12.64 -24.09 34.70
N SER A 108 -13.90 -24.22 34.28
CA SER A 108 -15.04 -24.21 35.20
C SER A 108 -15.08 -25.56 35.94
N PRO A 109 -15.23 -25.59 37.28
CA PRO A 109 -15.41 -26.84 37.99
C PRO A 109 -16.82 -27.36 37.72
N THR A 110 -16.90 -28.59 37.22
CA THR A 110 -18.12 -29.39 37.16
C THR A 110 -18.71 -29.49 38.56
N SER A 111 -19.89 -28.90 38.78
CA SER A 111 -20.72 -29.23 39.93
C SER A 111 -21.36 -30.59 39.68
N GLU A 112 -20.82 -31.63 40.31
CA GLU A 112 -21.53 -32.90 40.53
C GLU A 112 -22.69 -32.69 41.51
N VAL A 113 -23.82 -33.32 41.20
CA VAL A 113 -24.98 -33.55 42.09
C VAL A 113 -25.16 -35.04 42.22
#